data_AF-A0A223B090-F1
#
_entry.id   AF-A0A223B090-F1
#
_cell.length_a   1.000
_cell.length_b   1.000
_cell.length_c   1.000
_cell.angle_alpha   90.00
_cell.angle_beta   90.00
_cell.angle_gamma   90.00
#
_symmetry.space_group_name_H-M   'P 1'
#
loop_
_entity.id
_entity.type
_entity.pdbx_description
1 polymer ?
#
loop_
_entity_poly.entity_id
_entity_poly.type
_entity_poly.pdbx_seq_one_letter_code
_entity_poly.pdbx_strand_id
1 'polypeptide(L)'
;MNMSKKDKRRIIFTIVLAGLIFIAMVVMTAYAAELRCENNELIAKNKTLQGEVDTLGIKIKASNNVAHIEKEAKRRLGMVYPTSKNCVYLKADDSPKRNFAAVIKKEAYN
;
A
#
# COMPACT_ATOMS: atom_id res chain seq x y z
N MET A 1 47.60 -11.79 55.44
CA MET A 1 46.88 -10.60 54.95
C MET A 1 45.63 -10.39 55.80
N ASN A 2 45.63 -9.41 56.70
CA ASN A 2 44.43 -9.05 57.48
C ASN A 2 43.62 -8.01 56.71
N MET A 3 42.52 -8.45 56.10
CA MET A 3 41.58 -7.55 55.43
C MET A 3 40.79 -6.73 56.44
N SER A 4 40.69 -5.43 56.21
CA SER A 4 39.90 -4.53 57.06
C SER A 4 38.41 -4.84 56.94
N LYS A 5 37.65 -4.58 58.01
CA LYS A 5 36.18 -4.76 58.02
C LYS A 5 35.48 -3.96 56.90
N LYS A 6 36.05 -2.82 56.50
CA LYS A 6 35.55 -1.99 55.39
C LYS A 6 35.71 -2.70 54.03
N ASP A 7 36.84 -3.37 53.82
CA ASP A 7 37.12 -4.08 52.57
C ASP A 7 36.22 -5.29 52.40
N LYS A 8 35.98 -6.06 53.48
CA LYS A 8 34.99 -7.15 53.48
C LYS A 8 33.59 -6.66 53.12
N ARG A 9 33.14 -5.54 53.70
CA ARG A 9 31.81 -4.97 53.38
C ARG A 9 31.71 -4.51 51.93
N ARG A 10 32.77 -3.90 51.39
CA ARG A 10 32.83 -3.47 49.99
C ARG A 10 32.75 -4.65 49.04
N ILE A 11 33.49 -5.73 49.31
CA ILE A 11 33.47 -6.96 48.51
C ILE A 11 32.08 -7.61 48.51
N ILE A 12 31.46 -7.74 49.69
CA ILE A 12 30.10 -8.28 49.79
C ILE A 12 29.10 -7.43 48.99
N PHE A 13 29.19 -6.10 49.10
CA PHE A 13 28.32 -5.20 48.35
C PHE A 13 28.51 -5.33 46.83
N THR A 14 29.75 -5.44 46.36
CA THR A 14 30.02 -5.65 44.92
C THR A 14 29.50 -6.98 44.41
N ILE A 15 29.56 -8.05 45.21
CA ILE A 15 29.02 -9.36 44.83
C ILE A 15 27.50 -9.29 44.69
N VAL A 16 26.82 -8.64 45.65
CA VAL A 16 25.36 -8.45 45.60
C VAL A 16 24.96 -7.61 44.39
N LEU A 17 25.69 -6.53 44.11
CA LEU A 17 25.42 -5.67 42.96
C LEU A 17 25.62 -6.41 41.64
N ALA A 18 26.70 -7.18 41.51
CA ALA A 18 26.95 -8.01 40.34
C ALA A 18 25.84 -9.05 40.14
N GLY A 19 25.37 -9.68 41.22
CA GLY A 19 24.23 -10.61 41.18
C GLY A 19 22.96 -9.95 40.65
N LEU A 20 22.63 -8.73 41.11
CA LEU A 20 21.48 -7.97 40.61
C LEU A 20 21.58 -7.65 39.12
N ILE A 21 22.78 -7.28 38.65
CA ILE A 21 23.02 -7.00 37.22
C ILE A 21 22.79 -8.25 36.38
N PHE A 22 23.28 -9.42 36.83
CA PHE A 22 23.06 -10.67 36.11
C PHE A 22 21.58 -11.05 36.03
N ILE A 23 20.83 -10.90 37.13
CA ILE A 23 19.38 -11.14 37.13
C ILE A 23 18.68 -10.20 36.14
N ALA A 24 19.03 -8.91 36.16
CA ALA A 24 18.46 -7.92 35.23
C ALA A 24 18.76 -8.25 33.77
N MET A 25 19.98 -8.72 33.45
CA MET A 25 20.32 -9.16 32.09
C MET A 25 19.44 -10.32 31.62
N VAL A 26 19.25 -11.36 32.45
CA VAL A 26 18.43 -12.52 32.09
C VAL A 26 17.00 -12.08 31.76
N VAL A 27 16.40 -11.22 32.60
CA VAL A 27 15.05 -10.70 32.40
C VAL A 27 14.97 -9.88 31.11
N MET A 28 15.91 -8.96 30.88
CA MET A 28 15.95 -8.17 29.64
C MET A 28 16.12 -9.05 28.39
N THR A 29 16.95 -10.09 28.45
CA THR A 29 17.11 -11.02 27.32
C THR A 29 15.85 -11.80 27.03
N ALA A 30 15.07 -12.18 28.04
CA ALA A 30 13.79 -12.85 27.85
C ALA A 30 12.78 -11.94 27.14
N TYR A 31 12.62 -10.69 27.62
CA TYR A 31 11.77 -9.70 26.95
C TYR A 31 12.24 -9.36 25.53
N ALA A 32 13.55 -9.24 25.31
CA ALA A 32 14.09 -8.99 23.99
C ALA A 32 13.87 -10.17 23.02
N ALA A 33 13.84 -11.41 23.53
CA ALA A 33 13.51 -12.58 22.73
C ALA A 33 12.01 -12.60 22.37
N GLU A 34 11.13 -12.29 23.32
CA GLU A 34 9.69 -12.17 23.09
C GLU A 34 9.38 -11.09 22.03
N LEU A 35 9.93 -9.89 22.20
CA LEU A 35 9.80 -8.79 21.23
C LEU A 35 10.33 -9.15 19.84
N ARG A 36 11.39 -9.96 19.76
CA ARG A 36 11.91 -10.45 18.47
C ARG A 36 10.95 -11.41 17.80
N CYS A 37 10.36 -12.34 18.55
CA CYS A 37 9.36 -13.26 18.03
C CYS A 37 8.14 -12.50 17.51
N GLU A 38 7.61 -11.57 18.30
CA GLU A 38 6.46 -10.75 17.91
C GLU A 38 6.76 -9.91 16.66
N ASN A 39 7.94 -9.28 16.59
CA ASN A 39 8.35 -8.55 15.38
C ASN A 39 8.42 -9.44 14.15
N ASN A 40 8.97 -10.65 14.28
CA ASN A 40 9.04 -11.59 13.16
C ASN A 40 7.64 -12.01 12.70
N GLU A 41 6.72 -12.21 13.64
CA GLU A 41 5.32 -12.51 13.32
C GLU A 41 4.66 -11.34 12.59
N LEU A 42 4.85 -10.11 13.06
CA LEU A 42 4.35 -8.89 12.41
C LEU A 42 4.93 -8.71 11.00
N ILE A 43 6.22 -8.96 10.82
CA ILE A 43 6.88 -8.94 9.50
C ILE A 43 6.26 -9.99 8.57
N ALA A 44 6.01 -11.20 9.07
CA ALA A 44 5.36 -12.26 8.29
C ALA A 44 3.93 -11.87 7.88
N LYS A 45 3.14 -11.34 8.82
CA LYS A 45 1.78 -10.83 8.53
C LYS A 45 1.81 -9.71 7.48
N ASN A 46 2.71 -8.74 7.61
CA ASN A 46 2.87 -7.67 6.63
C ASN A 46 3.24 -8.20 5.25
N LYS A 47 4.12 -9.20 5.16
CA LYS A 47 4.49 -9.82 3.89
C LYS A 47 3.29 -10.53 3.24
N THR A 48 2.47 -11.22 4.02
CA THR A 48 1.23 -11.85 3.52
C THR A 48 0.26 -10.79 3.01
N LEU A 49 0.00 -9.73 3.78
CA LEU A 49 -0.87 -8.63 3.37
C LEU A 49 -0.38 -7.97 2.07
N GLN A 50 0.92 -7.75 1.94
CA GLN A 50 1.49 -7.20 0.70
C GLN A 50 1.25 -8.14 -0.49
N GLY A 51 1.42 -9.45 -0.32
CA GLY A 51 1.13 -10.44 -1.35
C GLY A 51 -0.34 -10.46 -1.77
N GLU A 52 -1.26 -10.25 -0.82
CA GLU A 52 -2.69 -10.10 -1.13
C GLU A 52 -2.96 -8.84 -1.93
N VAL A 53 -2.39 -7.69 -1.53
CA VAL A 53 -2.49 -6.43 -2.25
C VAL A 53 -1.97 -6.56 -3.69
N ASP A 54 -0.81 -7.17 -3.88
CA ASP A 54 -0.23 -7.39 -5.21
C ASP A 54 -1.13 -8.28 -6.07
N THR A 55 -1.68 -9.34 -5.48
CA THR A 55 -2.63 -10.24 -6.15
C THR A 55 -3.90 -9.51 -6.56
N LEU A 56 -4.47 -8.69 -5.68
CA LEU A 56 -5.62 -7.83 -5.97
C LEU A 56 -5.30 -6.84 -7.09
N GLY A 57 -4.10 -6.24 -7.07
CA GLY A 57 -3.61 -5.36 -8.13
C GLY A 57 -3.55 -6.06 -9.49
N ILE A 58 -3.08 -7.31 -9.54
CA ILE A 58 -3.07 -8.12 -10.76
C ILE A 58 -4.51 -8.40 -11.24
N LYS A 59 -5.41 -8.80 -10.35
CA LYS A 59 -6.83 -9.05 -10.69
C LYS A 59 -7.53 -7.81 -11.24
N ILE A 60 -7.25 -6.63 -10.66
CA ILE A 60 -7.77 -5.35 -11.15
C ILE A 60 -7.21 -5.06 -12.54
N LYS A 61 -5.89 -5.17 -12.75
CA LYS A 61 -5.27 -4.97 -14.06
C LYS A 61 -5.82 -5.93 -15.12
N ALA A 62 -6.07 -7.18 -14.75
CA ALA A 62 -6.66 -8.18 -15.62
C ALA A 62 -8.13 -7.84 -15.97
N SER A 63 -8.91 -7.38 -14.99
CA SER A 63 -10.31 -6.98 -15.18
C SER A 63 -10.46 -5.67 -15.99
N ASN A 64 -9.53 -4.74 -15.79
CA ASN A 64 -9.42 -3.48 -16.52
C ASN A 64 -8.61 -3.59 -17.83
N ASN A 65 -8.18 -4.80 -18.21
CA ASN A 65 -7.58 -5.00 -19.52
C ASN A 65 -8.66 -4.75 -20.58
N VAL A 66 -8.31 -3.96 -21.61
CA VAL A 66 -9.15 -3.66 -22.77
C VAL A 66 -9.82 -4.91 -23.34
N ALA A 67 -9.12 -6.05 -23.41
CA ALA A 67 -9.68 -7.30 -23.90
C ALA A 67 -10.82 -7.85 -23.01
N HIS A 68 -10.70 -7.71 -21.68
CA HIS A 68 -11.74 -8.11 -20.74
C HIS A 68 -12.94 -7.15 -20.79
N ILE A 69 -12.67 -5.84 -20.85
CA ILE A 69 -13.70 -4.80 -21.02
C ILE A 69 -14.46 -5.03 -22.33
N GLU A 70 -13.77 -5.26 -23.44
CA GLU A 70 -14.37 -5.51 -24.75
C GLU A 70 -15.24 -6.77 -24.73
N LYS A 71 -14.77 -7.84 -24.09
CA LYS A 71 -15.53 -9.08 -23.95
C LYS A 71 -16.82 -8.87 -23.16
N GLU A 72 -16.77 -8.16 -22.03
CA GLU A 72 -17.96 -7.88 -21.22
C GLU A 72 -18.91 -6.89 -21.92
N ALA A 73 -18.38 -5.85 -22.57
CA ALA A 73 -19.16 -4.90 -23.35
C ALA A 73 -19.92 -5.58 -24.50
N LYS A 74 -19.26 -6.46 -25.25
CA LYS A 74 -19.89 -7.26 -26.31
C LYS A 74 -20.95 -8.21 -25.75
N ARG A 75 -20.61 -8.94 -24.69
CA ARG A 75 -21.47 -10.02 -24.15
C ARG A 75 -22.67 -9.51 -23.36
N ARG A 76 -22.50 -8.50 -22.50
CA ARG A 76 -23.56 -8.02 -21.59
C ARG A 76 -24.33 -6.83 -22.14
N LEU A 77 -23.62 -5.91 -22.80
CA LEU A 77 -24.22 -4.66 -23.28
C LEU A 77 -24.57 -4.72 -24.78
N GLY A 78 -24.27 -5.83 -25.45
CA GLY A 78 -24.50 -5.99 -26.89
C GLY A 78 -23.70 -5.00 -27.73
N MET A 79 -22.62 -4.42 -27.18
CA MET A 79 -21.82 -3.43 -27.90
C MET A 79 -21.14 -4.09 -29.09
N VAL A 80 -21.17 -3.43 -30.24
CA VAL A 80 -20.54 -3.92 -31.48
C VAL A 80 -19.47 -2.94 -31.90
N TYR A 81 -18.33 -3.43 -32.35
CA TYR A 81 -17.28 -2.55 -32.85
C TYR A 81 -17.78 -1.86 -34.13
N PRO A 82 -17.76 -0.51 -34.21
CA PRO A 82 -18.28 0.19 -35.38
C PRO A 82 -17.43 -0.13 -36.61
N THR A 83 -18.10 -0.38 -37.73
CA THR A 83 -17.44 -0.51 -39.04
C THR A 83 -17.41 0.85 -39.73
N SER A 84 -16.62 1.01 -40.79
CA SER A 84 -16.56 2.26 -41.57
C SER A 84 -17.92 2.74 -42.08
N LYS A 85 -18.90 1.82 -42.21
CA LYS A 85 -20.29 2.15 -42.59
C LYS A 85 -21.07 2.87 -41.49
N ASN A 86 -20.64 2.73 -40.24
CA ASN A 86 -21.24 3.36 -39.06
C ASN A 86 -20.55 4.68 -38.70
N CYS A 87 -19.50 5.07 -39.44
CA CYS A 87 -18.78 6.32 -39.24
C CYS A 87 -19.38 7.41 -40.14
N VAL A 88 -19.83 8.51 -39.53
CA VAL A 88 -20.22 9.71 -40.28
C VAL A 88 -18.99 10.59 -40.43
N TYR A 89 -18.60 10.85 -41.69
CA TYR A 89 -17.48 11.71 -42.00
C TYR A 89 -17.99 13.12 -42.28
N LEU A 90 -17.46 14.10 -41.56
CA LEU A 90 -17.75 15.51 -41.79
C LEU A 90 -17.18 15.92 -43.15
N LYS A 91 -18.02 16.53 -43.97
CA LYS A 91 -17.63 17.15 -45.23
C LYS A 91 -17.46 18.66 -45.04
N ALA A 92 -16.82 19.32 -46.01
CA ALA A 92 -16.57 20.76 -45.94
C ALA A 92 -17.88 21.59 -45.84
N ASP A 93 -18.97 21.09 -46.42
CA ASP A 93 -20.33 21.65 -46.35
C ASP A 93 -21.06 21.39 -45.03
N ASP A 94 -20.58 20.45 -44.19
CA ASP A 94 -21.06 20.25 -42.82
C ASP A 94 -20.50 21.32 -41.86
N SER A 95 -19.62 22.20 -42.34
CA SER A 95 -19.12 23.33 -41.56
C SER A 95 -20.29 24.24 -41.17
N PRO A 96 -20.48 24.51 -39.86
CA PRO A 96 -21.59 25.34 -39.42
C PRO A 96 -21.52 26.73 -40.07
N LYS A 97 -22.62 27.13 -40.75
CA LYS A 97 -22.73 28.41 -41.49
C LYS A 97 -22.50 29.64 -40.62
N ARG A 98 -22.61 29.51 -39.29
CA ARG A 98 -22.38 30.57 -38.32
C ARG A 98 -21.31 30.11 -37.34
N ASN A 99 -20.36 31.00 -37.06
CA ASN A 99 -19.38 30.77 -36.02
C ASN A 99 -20.11 30.49 -34.69
N PHE A 100 -19.83 29.36 -34.06
CA PHE A 100 -20.43 28.93 -32.79
C PHE A 100 -20.33 30.03 -31.71
N ALA A 101 -19.22 30.76 -31.68
CA ALA A 101 -19.03 31.88 -30.76
C ALA A 101 -20.04 33.04 -31.00
N ALA A 102 -20.43 33.27 -32.25
CA ALA A 102 -21.42 34.29 -32.60
C ALA A 102 -22.85 33.88 -32.20
N VAL A 103 -23.16 32.58 -32.20
CA VAL A 103 -24.46 32.05 -31.75
C VAL A 103 -24.57 32.17 -30.23
N ILE A 104 -23.53 31.76 -29.47
CA ILE A 104 -23.49 31.91 -28.01
C ILE A 104 -23.65 33.38 -27.60
N LYS A 105 -22.92 34.29 -28.26
CA LYS A 105 -23.01 35.72 -27.95
C LYS A 105 -24.42 36.28 -28.19
N LYS A 106 -25.13 35.81 -29.22
CA LYS A 106 -26.49 36.26 -29.49
C LYS A 106 -27.47 35.76 -28.42
N GLU A 107 -27.40 34.49 -28.03
CA GLU A 107 -28.30 33.93 -27.01
C GLU A 107 -28.00 34.45 -25.60
N ALA A 108 -26.75 34.76 -25.28
CA ALA A 108 -26.35 35.25 -23.95
C ALA A 108 -26.65 36.74 -23.72
N TYR A 109 -26.79 37.53 -24.78
CA TYR A 109 -27.02 38.98 -24.72
C TYR A 109 -28.32 39.43 -25.43
N ASN A 110 -29.22 38.48 -25.68
CA ASN A 110 -30.61 38.73 -26.06
C ASN A 110 -31.49 38.85 -24.81
#